data_AF-A0AAE8SFH4-F1
#
_entry.id   AF-A0AAE8SFH4-F1
#
_cell.length_a   1.000
_cell.length_b   1.000
_cell.length_c   1.000
_cell.angle_alpha   90.00
_cell.angle_beta   90.00
_cell.angle_gamma   90.00
#
_symmetry.space_group_name_H-M   'P 1'
#
loop_
_entity.id
_entity.type
_entity.pdbx_description
1 polymer ?
#
loop_
_entity_poly.entity_id
_entity_poly.type
_entity_poly.pdbx_seq_one_letter_code
_entity_poly.pdbx_strand_id
1 'polypeptide(L)'
;MNISYIPANTSAKPANSKPRQRQEAPTPVPAPRLVPGERRVKPRLSKPSLDPVLESDQRLSRDVEQMVAAEVTKVTRKRSLPILSRRRDNSFEEDYVSRQTDEPGDRLRNESVILVEIKTNVIIDDELTFITEFSEYISLRYNRPASCAVTTLQHGVCMQFGASSEPSYTMKIEAISRDVQAAMNKRNIALLQIHMKQALDIPSSRGYVRFVPVAEECAGRKGNTVAGEVAVAMEQAQPVTERRGSIRAPRRRSSKVGFGKGLE
;
A
#
# COMPACT_ATOMS: atom_id res chain seq x y z
N MET A 1 -58.54 -9.86 -3.41
CA MET A 1 -58.80 -10.60 -4.67
C MET A 1 -58.03 -11.91 -4.56
N ASN A 2 -58.74 -13.04 -4.61
CA ASN A 2 -58.28 -14.35 -4.17
C ASN A 2 -58.46 -15.33 -5.33
N ILE A 3 -57.37 -15.84 -5.91
CA ILE A 3 -57.33 -16.95 -6.88
C ILE A 3 -55.99 -17.66 -6.63
N SER A 4 -55.95 -18.68 -5.77
CA SER A 4 -56.24 -20.11 -6.02
C SER A 4 -55.16 -20.82 -6.85
N TYR A 5 -54.34 -21.57 -6.10
CA TYR A 5 -53.31 -22.52 -6.50
C TYR A 5 -53.90 -23.81 -7.09
N ILE A 6 -53.31 -24.35 -8.16
CA ILE A 6 -53.63 -25.69 -8.72
C ILE A 6 -52.33 -26.48 -8.88
N PRO A 7 -52.25 -27.73 -8.37
CA PRO A 7 -51.03 -28.52 -8.36
C PRO A 7 -50.83 -29.37 -9.62
N ALA A 8 -49.58 -29.71 -9.86
CA ALA A 8 -49.13 -30.64 -10.89
C ALA A 8 -49.55 -32.08 -10.60
N ASN A 9 -49.93 -32.83 -11.64
CA ASN A 9 -50.01 -34.27 -11.57
C ASN A 9 -49.37 -34.94 -12.79
N THR A 10 -49.04 -36.20 -12.57
CA THR A 10 -47.89 -36.94 -13.09
C THR A 10 -48.22 -37.91 -14.23
N SER A 11 -47.14 -38.33 -14.90
CA SER A 11 -46.89 -39.70 -15.38
C SER A 11 -47.14 -40.07 -16.86
N ALA A 12 -46.13 -40.81 -17.35
CA ALA A 12 -46.14 -41.88 -18.35
C ALA A 12 -45.94 -41.57 -19.86
N LYS A 13 -44.67 -41.78 -20.28
CA LYS A 13 -44.15 -42.24 -21.60
C LYS A 13 -44.88 -43.52 -22.12
N PRO A 14 -44.75 -44.00 -23.39
CA PRO A 14 -43.48 -44.07 -24.17
C PRO A 14 -43.50 -44.07 -25.74
N ALA A 15 -42.27 -44.01 -26.28
CA ALA A 15 -41.68 -44.72 -27.45
C ALA A 15 -42.21 -44.59 -28.90
N ASN A 16 -41.38 -43.97 -29.77
CA ASN A 16 -40.76 -44.58 -30.99
C ASN A 16 -39.81 -43.54 -31.63
N SER A 17 -38.47 -43.72 -31.71
CA SER A 17 -37.64 -44.49 -32.67
C SER A 17 -37.84 -44.02 -34.13
N LYS A 18 -36.87 -43.59 -34.96
CA LYS A 18 -35.41 -43.78 -35.21
C LYS A 18 -34.91 -42.60 -36.10
N PRO A 19 -33.70 -42.59 -36.73
CA PRO A 19 -32.33 -42.78 -36.21
C PRO A 19 -31.32 -41.67 -36.63
N ARG A 20 -30.33 -41.46 -35.75
CA ARG A 20 -28.87 -41.47 -36.03
C ARG A 20 -28.29 -40.61 -37.18
N GLN A 21 -27.63 -39.50 -36.82
CA GLN A 21 -26.32 -39.17 -37.37
C GLN A 21 -25.33 -38.94 -36.23
N ARG A 22 -24.41 -39.88 -36.10
CA ARG A 22 -23.28 -39.85 -35.17
C ARG A 22 -22.22 -38.98 -35.85
N GLN A 23 -22.06 -37.73 -35.43
CA GLN A 23 -20.90 -36.94 -35.84
C GLN A 23 -19.66 -37.57 -35.20
N GLU A 24 -18.81 -38.09 -36.06
CA GLU A 24 -17.49 -38.63 -35.75
C GLU A 24 -16.58 -37.53 -35.22
N ALA A 25 -15.91 -37.82 -34.11
CA ALA A 25 -14.83 -37.01 -33.57
C ALA A 25 -13.66 -37.02 -34.57
N PRO A 26 -13.04 -35.86 -34.87
CA PRO A 26 -11.91 -35.81 -35.77
C PRO A 26 -10.69 -36.46 -35.11
N THR A 27 -10.18 -37.50 -35.77
CA THR A 27 -8.91 -38.17 -35.50
C THR A 27 -7.73 -37.18 -35.47
N PRO A 28 -6.76 -37.36 -34.58
CA PRO A 28 -5.58 -36.50 -34.50
C PRO A 28 -4.68 -36.70 -35.73
N VAL A 29 -4.26 -35.58 -36.31
CA VAL A 29 -3.32 -35.51 -37.44
C VAL A 29 -1.94 -36.03 -36.98
N PRO A 30 -1.22 -36.83 -37.79
CA PRO A 30 0.11 -37.31 -37.41
C PRO A 30 1.12 -36.16 -37.44
N ALA A 31 2.02 -36.13 -36.44
CA ALA A 31 3.14 -35.20 -36.41
C ALA A 31 4.10 -35.41 -37.62
N PRO A 32 4.68 -34.33 -38.19
CA PRO A 32 5.69 -34.46 -39.23
C PRO A 32 6.93 -35.19 -38.70
N ARG A 33 7.30 -36.29 -39.36
CA ARG A 33 8.54 -37.02 -39.10
C ARG A 33 9.73 -36.19 -39.57
N LEU A 34 10.55 -35.69 -38.65
CA LEU A 34 11.84 -35.10 -38.97
C LEU A 34 12.88 -36.20 -39.19
N VAL A 35 13.52 -36.15 -40.35
CA VAL A 35 14.64 -37.02 -40.74
C VAL A 35 15.88 -36.64 -39.91
N PRO A 36 16.65 -37.61 -39.38
CA PRO A 36 17.86 -37.30 -38.62
C PRO A 36 19.02 -37.00 -39.56
N GLY A 37 19.52 -35.76 -39.53
CA GLY A 37 20.77 -35.40 -40.16
C GLY A 37 20.76 -33.99 -40.69
N GLU A 38 21.35 -33.05 -39.94
CA GLU A 38 22.46 -32.23 -40.45
C GLU A 38 22.96 -31.25 -39.37
N ARG A 39 24.26 -31.38 -39.10
CA ARG A 39 25.20 -30.38 -38.57
C ARG A 39 24.78 -29.55 -37.35
N ARG A 40 25.11 -30.14 -36.20
CA ARG A 40 25.68 -29.49 -35.01
C ARG A 40 26.75 -28.45 -35.39
N VAL A 41 26.40 -27.18 -35.44
CA VAL A 41 27.38 -26.08 -35.40
C VAL A 41 27.56 -25.66 -33.95
N LYS A 42 28.71 -26.05 -33.37
CA LYS A 42 29.17 -25.56 -32.07
C LYS A 42 29.77 -24.17 -32.27
N PRO A 43 29.37 -23.11 -31.54
CA PRO A 43 30.24 -21.97 -31.34
C PRO A 43 31.27 -22.37 -30.28
N ARG A 44 32.54 -22.47 -30.68
CA ARG A 44 33.66 -22.56 -29.76
C ARG A 44 34.03 -21.15 -29.27
N LEU A 45 34.09 -21.03 -27.94
CA LEU A 45 35.01 -20.23 -27.13
C LEU A 45 35.31 -18.78 -27.54
N SER A 46 34.91 -17.86 -26.67
CA SER A 46 35.80 -16.81 -26.16
C SER A 46 35.40 -16.46 -24.73
N LYS A 47 36.22 -16.91 -23.77
CA LYS A 47 36.21 -16.40 -22.39
C LYS A 47 36.95 -15.06 -22.40
N PRO A 48 36.40 -13.96 -21.87
CA PRO A 48 37.23 -12.84 -21.47
C PRO A 48 37.88 -13.18 -20.11
N SER A 49 39.18 -13.45 -20.14
CA SER A 49 40.06 -13.37 -18.96
C SER A 49 40.28 -11.89 -18.68
N LEU A 50 39.72 -11.38 -17.59
CA LEU A 50 40.10 -10.06 -17.06
C LEU A 50 40.88 -10.32 -15.78
N ASP A 51 42.20 -10.33 -15.91
CA ASP A 51 43.11 -10.18 -14.79
C ASP A 51 43.13 -8.69 -14.37
N PRO A 52 43.12 -8.39 -13.06
CA PRO A 52 43.19 -7.01 -12.59
C PRO A 52 44.61 -6.45 -12.76
N VAL A 53 44.71 -5.35 -13.51
CA VAL A 53 45.91 -4.50 -13.53
C VAL A 53 45.95 -3.70 -12.23
N LEU A 54 46.79 -4.13 -11.30
CA LEU A 54 47.23 -3.33 -10.16
C LEU A 54 48.34 -2.39 -10.64
N GLU A 55 48.03 -1.10 -10.71
CA GLU A 55 49.04 -0.06 -10.85
C GLU A 55 49.45 0.39 -9.43
N SER A 56 50.62 -0.07 -9.03
CA SER A 56 51.32 0.36 -7.82
C SER A 56 52.38 1.38 -8.19
N ASP A 57 52.33 2.56 -7.55
CA ASP A 57 53.47 3.36 -7.05
C ASP A 57 52.96 4.80 -6.74
N GLN A 58 53.29 5.49 -5.65
CA GLN A 58 54.55 5.52 -4.94
C GLN A 58 54.44 6.38 -3.66
N ARG A 59 55.23 6.01 -2.62
CA ARG A 59 55.78 6.85 -1.52
C ARG A 59 54.83 7.09 -0.32
N LEU A 60 55.16 6.73 0.92
CA LEU A 60 56.42 6.96 1.63
C LEU A 60 56.67 5.90 2.74
N SER A 61 57.90 5.37 2.73
CA SER A 61 58.83 5.14 3.86
C SER A 61 58.40 4.27 5.05
N ARG A 62 58.92 3.03 5.10
CA ARG A 62 60.09 2.53 5.90
C ARG A 62 59.77 2.31 7.38
N ASP A 63 59.66 1.04 7.80
CA ASP A 63 60.72 0.19 8.41
C ASP A 63 60.78 0.47 9.94
N VAL A 64 60.74 -0.48 10.88
CA VAL A 64 61.58 -1.67 11.07
C VAL A 64 60.95 -2.56 12.18
N GLU A 65 60.95 -3.88 11.96
CA GLU A 65 61.14 -5.05 12.85
C GLU A 65 60.69 -4.99 14.33
N GLN A 66 59.79 -5.89 14.77
CA GLN A 66 60.06 -7.25 15.27
C GLN A 66 60.94 -7.29 16.53
N MET A 67 60.37 -7.72 17.68
CA MET A 67 60.88 -8.79 18.57
C MET A 67 60.25 -8.78 19.99
N VAL A 68 59.66 -9.92 20.35
CA VAL A 68 59.78 -10.72 21.59
C VAL A 68 59.45 -10.12 22.99
N ALA A 69 58.41 -10.73 23.59
CA ALA A 69 58.17 -11.26 24.94
C ALA A 69 58.83 -10.71 26.24
N ALA A 70 57.98 -10.77 27.29
CA ALA A 70 58.23 -11.01 28.72
C ALA A 70 58.09 -9.82 29.71
N GLU A 71 56.95 -9.84 30.42
CA GLU A 71 56.71 -9.83 31.87
C GLU A 71 57.40 -8.84 32.85
N VAL A 72 56.58 -8.43 33.83
CA VAL A 72 56.85 -7.85 35.16
C VAL A 72 57.15 -6.35 35.26
N THR A 73 56.18 -5.56 35.75
CA THR A 73 56.21 -4.94 37.10
C THR A 73 55.02 -4.00 37.35
N LYS A 74 54.56 -4.03 38.60
CA LYS A 74 53.41 -3.36 39.20
C LYS A 74 53.66 -1.86 39.33
N VAL A 75 52.70 -0.98 38.99
CA VAL A 75 52.44 0.27 39.75
C VAL A 75 50.98 0.68 39.67
N THR A 76 50.33 0.64 40.82
CA THR A 76 49.00 1.16 41.15
C THR A 76 48.90 2.67 40.88
N ARG A 77 47.97 3.12 40.01
CA ARG A 77 47.46 4.50 40.06
C ARG A 77 45.94 4.55 39.90
N LYS A 78 45.35 5.32 40.81
CA LYS A 78 43.94 5.40 41.15
C LYS A 78 43.09 5.89 39.97
N ARG A 79 42.00 5.18 39.67
CA ARG A 79 40.91 5.68 38.81
C ARG A 79 40.17 6.80 39.54
N SER A 80 40.34 8.04 39.09
CA SER A 80 39.43 9.14 39.42
C SER A 80 38.23 9.08 38.47
N LEU A 81 37.05 8.77 39.01
CA LEU A 81 35.78 8.90 38.33
C LEU A 81 35.47 10.39 38.07
N PRO A 82 35.07 10.81 36.85
CA PRO A 82 34.39 12.07 36.70
C PRO A 82 32.94 11.90 37.18
N ILE A 83 32.60 12.61 38.25
CA ILE A 83 31.23 12.84 38.71
C ILE A 83 30.54 13.67 37.62
N LEU A 84 29.79 13.00 36.74
CA LEU A 84 28.87 13.68 35.84
C LEU A 84 27.64 14.07 36.66
N SER A 85 27.60 15.36 37.04
CA SER A 85 26.41 16.05 37.52
C SER A 85 25.31 15.89 36.48
N ARG A 86 24.39 14.98 36.76
CA ARG A 86 23.15 14.73 36.02
C ARG A 86 22.26 15.97 36.11
N ARG A 87 22.51 16.96 35.25
CA ARG A 87 21.56 18.03 34.95
C ARG A 87 20.46 17.39 34.11
N ARG A 88 19.25 17.33 34.68
CA ARG A 88 18.04 16.93 33.94
C ARG A 88 17.80 17.99 32.87
N ASP A 89 18.20 17.67 31.65
CA ASP A 89 17.66 18.33 30.48
C ASP A 89 16.23 17.80 30.33
N ASN A 90 15.26 18.64 30.67
CA ASN A 90 13.86 18.37 30.36
C ASN A 90 13.75 18.27 28.84
N SER A 91 13.52 17.03 28.40
CA SER A 91 13.36 16.64 27.02
C SER A 91 12.33 17.50 26.31
N PHE A 92 12.70 17.88 25.09
CA PHE A 92 11.85 18.17 23.95
C PHE A 92 10.85 17.03 23.69
N GLU A 93 9.87 16.85 24.57
CA GLU A 93 8.84 15.80 24.50
C GLU A 93 7.48 16.42 24.83
N GLU A 94 7.12 17.52 24.16
CA GLU A 94 5.77 18.10 24.29
C GLU A 94 5.20 18.71 22.99
N ASP A 95 5.89 18.58 21.86
CA ASP A 95 5.46 19.16 20.56
C ASP A 95 5.10 18.14 19.47
N TYR A 96 5.18 16.83 19.74
CA TYR A 96 4.82 15.77 18.76
C TYR A 96 3.40 15.22 18.91
N VAL A 97 2.59 15.72 19.86
CA VAL A 97 1.14 15.61 19.72
C VAL A 97 0.74 16.70 18.74
N SER A 98 0.96 16.40 17.45
CA SER A 98 0.43 17.19 16.34
C SER A 98 -0.98 17.59 16.72
N ARG A 99 -1.22 18.90 16.75
CA ARG A 99 -2.55 19.47 16.59
C ARG A 99 -3.07 18.97 15.25
N GLN A 100 -3.58 17.74 15.23
CA GLN A 100 -4.48 17.28 14.21
C GLN A 100 -5.71 18.15 14.43
N THR A 101 -5.66 19.31 13.79
CA THR A 101 -6.84 20.10 13.52
C THR A 101 -7.69 19.13 12.74
N ASP A 102 -8.65 18.51 13.44
CA ASP A 102 -9.62 17.57 12.91
C ASP A 102 -10.44 18.37 11.88
N GLU A 103 -9.87 18.55 10.69
CA GLU A 103 -10.57 19.14 9.58
C GLU A 103 -11.78 18.23 9.36
N PRO A 104 -13.00 18.77 9.25
CA PRO A 104 -14.21 17.95 9.08
C PRO A 104 -14.08 16.95 7.92
N GLY A 105 -13.26 17.28 6.90
CA GLY A 105 -12.93 16.39 5.78
C GLY A 105 -12.05 15.20 6.13
N ASP A 106 -11.20 15.27 7.16
CA ASP A 106 -10.25 14.20 7.48
C ASP A 106 -10.92 12.94 8.01
N ARG A 107 -12.03 13.09 8.74
CA ARG A 107 -12.85 11.94 9.19
C ARG A 107 -13.46 11.20 8.00
N LEU A 108 -14.00 11.94 7.04
CA LEU A 108 -14.59 11.36 5.82
C LEU A 108 -13.53 10.72 4.92
N ARG A 109 -12.36 11.37 4.80
CA ARG A 109 -11.20 10.79 4.12
C ARG A 109 -10.80 9.48 4.76
N ASN A 110 -10.85 9.34 6.09
CA ASN A 110 -10.57 8.08 6.80
C ASN A 110 -11.69 7.01 6.66
N GLU A 111 -12.88 7.38 6.18
CA GLU A 111 -13.99 6.46 5.87
C GLU A 111 -14.12 6.09 4.37
N SER A 112 -13.27 6.68 3.50
CA SER A 112 -13.21 6.28 2.10
C SER A 112 -12.84 4.80 1.91
N VAL A 113 -13.27 4.22 0.79
CA VAL A 113 -13.07 2.81 0.49
C VAL A 113 -11.63 2.54 0.04
N ILE A 114 -11.10 1.38 0.41
CA ILE A 114 -9.86 0.81 -0.15
C ILE A 114 -10.24 -0.46 -0.90
N LEU A 115 -9.80 -0.54 -2.15
CA LEU A 115 -9.98 -1.74 -2.95
C LEU A 115 -8.66 -2.47 -3.06
N VAL A 116 -8.65 -3.75 -2.71
CA VAL A 116 -7.50 -4.63 -2.85
C VAL A 116 -7.87 -5.81 -3.74
N GLU A 117 -7.10 -6.00 -4.81
CA GLU A 117 -7.19 -7.16 -5.68
C GLU A 117 -5.92 -8.00 -5.50
N ILE A 118 -6.09 -9.27 -5.14
CA ILE A 118 -5.01 -10.23 -4.96
C ILE A 118 -5.17 -11.32 -6.02
N LYS A 119 -4.08 -11.62 -6.73
CA LYS A 119 -3.99 -12.80 -7.61
C LYS A 119 -2.79 -13.65 -7.21
N THR A 120 -2.98 -14.95 -7.07
CA THR A 120 -1.93 -15.90 -6.67
C THR A 120 -2.10 -17.25 -7.37
N ASN A 121 -0.99 -17.93 -7.64
CA ASN A 121 -0.98 -19.32 -8.13
C ASN A 121 -1.08 -20.37 -7.03
N VAL A 122 -1.01 -19.97 -5.76
CA VAL A 122 -1.26 -20.85 -4.61
C VAL A 122 -2.75 -21.16 -4.54
N ILE A 123 -3.10 -22.42 -4.28
CA ILE A 123 -4.48 -22.84 -3.99
C ILE A 123 -4.71 -22.63 -2.49
N ILE A 124 -5.76 -21.89 -2.14
CA ILE A 124 -6.11 -21.56 -0.77
C ILE A 124 -7.36 -22.36 -0.39
N ASP A 125 -7.28 -23.14 0.69
CA ASP A 125 -8.38 -24.01 1.12
C ASP A 125 -9.51 -23.22 1.83
N ASP A 126 -9.14 -22.29 2.73
CA ASP A 126 -10.08 -21.43 3.45
C ASP A 126 -9.99 -19.98 2.96
N GLU A 127 -10.66 -19.72 1.84
CA GLU A 127 -10.68 -18.40 1.19
C GLU A 127 -11.30 -17.31 2.08
N LEU A 128 -12.36 -17.65 2.83
CA LEU A 128 -13.10 -16.67 3.61
C LEU A 128 -12.30 -16.21 4.82
N THR A 129 -11.63 -17.13 5.52
CA THR A 129 -10.74 -16.79 6.63
C THR A 129 -9.60 -15.93 6.14
N PHE A 130 -8.93 -16.30 5.04
CA PHE A 130 -7.87 -15.49 4.44
C PHE A 130 -8.36 -14.07 4.09
N ILE A 131 -9.50 -13.95 3.39
CA ILE A 131 -10.04 -12.64 2.99
C ILE A 131 -10.38 -11.79 4.22
N THR A 132 -10.94 -12.40 5.27
CA THR A 132 -11.34 -11.71 6.50
C THR A 132 -10.12 -11.19 7.24
N GLU A 133 -9.14 -12.06 7.53
CA GLU A 133 -7.88 -11.67 8.20
C GLU A 133 -7.11 -10.63 7.40
N PHE A 134 -7.03 -10.79 6.08
CA PHE A 134 -6.36 -9.83 5.21
C PHE A 134 -7.10 -8.47 5.18
N SER A 135 -8.43 -8.47 5.17
CA SER A 135 -9.22 -7.23 5.20
C SER A 135 -9.03 -6.47 6.51
N GLU A 136 -9.03 -7.17 7.64
CA GLU A 136 -8.69 -6.58 8.94
C GLU A 136 -7.26 -6.01 8.95
N TYR A 137 -6.31 -6.75 8.37
CA TYR A 137 -4.93 -6.29 8.23
C TYR A 137 -4.85 -4.98 7.42
N ILE A 138 -5.53 -4.90 6.28
CA ILE A 138 -5.59 -3.68 5.46
C ILE A 138 -6.21 -2.52 6.22
N SER A 139 -7.30 -2.75 6.94
CA SER A 139 -7.96 -1.75 7.77
C SER A 139 -7.01 -1.15 8.82
N LEU A 140 -6.23 -2.00 9.50
CA LEU A 140 -5.20 -1.52 10.43
C LEU A 140 -4.09 -0.75 9.72
N ARG A 141 -3.68 -1.18 8.52
CA ARG A 141 -2.60 -0.53 7.76
C ARG A 141 -2.95 0.88 7.31
N TYR A 142 -4.21 1.10 6.96
CA TYR A 142 -4.70 2.39 6.48
C TYR A 142 -5.48 3.19 7.52
N ASN A 143 -5.58 2.70 8.77
CA ASN A 143 -6.35 3.33 9.84
C ASN A 143 -7.81 3.59 9.45
N ARG A 144 -8.46 2.55 8.93
CA ARG A 144 -9.86 2.58 8.45
C ARG A 144 -10.68 1.49 9.11
N PRO A 145 -12.01 1.67 9.27
CA PRO A 145 -12.85 0.58 9.74
C PRO A 145 -12.91 -0.56 8.71
N ALA A 146 -13.09 -1.79 9.19
CA ALA A 146 -13.21 -3.00 8.36
C ALA A 146 -14.25 -2.87 7.24
N SER A 147 -15.33 -2.13 7.50
CA SER A 147 -16.40 -1.86 6.53
C SER A 147 -15.97 -1.02 5.31
N CYS A 148 -14.75 -0.48 5.29
CA CYS A 148 -14.20 0.29 4.17
C CYS A 148 -13.18 -0.49 3.35
N ALA A 149 -12.75 -1.66 3.82
CA ALA A 149 -11.82 -2.51 3.09
C ALA A 149 -12.61 -3.48 2.20
N VAL A 150 -12.36 -3.41 0.89
CA VAL A 150 -12.93 -4.34 -0.09
C VAL A 150 -11.78 -5.16 -0.64
N THR A 151 -11.74 -6.44 -0.31
CA THR A 151 -10.69 -7.36 -0.75
C THR A 151 -11.29 -8.37 -1.71
N THR A 152 -10.64 -8.57 -2.85
CA THR A 152 -10.97 -9.59 -3.85
C THR A 152 -9.78 -10.52 -4.05
N LEU A 153 -10.05 -11.83 -4.09
CA LEU A 153 -9.03 -12.87 -4.20
C LEU A 153 -9.27 -13.72 -5.44
N GLN A 154 -8.23 -13.89 -6.25
CA GLN A 154 -8.15 -14.90 -7.30
C GLN A 154 -6.97 -15.82 -6.98
N HIS A 155 -7.25 -17.07 -6.63
CA HIS A 155 -6.23 -18.05 -6.26
C HIS A 155 -6.22 -19.24 -7.22
N GLY A 156 -5.18 -20.06 -7.19
CA GLY A 156 -5.01 -21.20 -8.10
C GLY A 156 -4.89 -20.82 -9.59
N VAL A 157 -4.57 -19.56 -9.92
CA VAL A 157 -4.45 -19.12 -11.32
C VAL A 157 -3.09 -19.51 -11.92
N CYS A 158 -3.04 -19.73 -13.24
CA CYS A 158 -1.76 -19.92 -13.93
C CYS A 158 -0.98 -18.60 -13.93
N MET A 159 0.15 -18.56 -13.23
CA MET A 159 1.01 -17.39 -13.10
C MET A 159 2.48 -17.79 -13.25
N GLN A 160 3.25 -16.97 -13.95
CA GLN A 160 4.70 -17.08 -14.04
C GLN A 160 5.31 -15.73 -13.68
N PHE A 161 6.22 -15.73 -12.71
CA PHE A 161 6.93 -14.55 -12.26
C PHE A 161 8.43 -14.80 -12.41
N GLY A 162 9.20 -13.89 -12.98
CA GLY A 162 10.65 -14.06 -13.16
C GLY A 162 11.05 -15.39 -13.83
N ALA A 163 10.33 -15.80 -14.88
CA ALA A 163 10.53 -17.08 -15.58
C ALA A 163 10.27 -18.37 -14.77
N SER A 164 9.60 -18.27 -13.62
CA SER A 164 9.31 -19.41 -12.76
C SER A 164 7.84 -19.44 -12.30
N SER A 165 7.27 -20.64 -12.23
CA SER A 165 5.92 -20.93 -11.74
C SER A 165 5.85 -21.24 -10.24
N GLU A 166 6.94 -20.99 -9.49
CA GLU A 166 6.94 -21.07 -8.02
C GLU A 166 5.86 -20.18 -7.39
N PRO A 167 5.46 -20.39 -6.13
CA PRO A 167 4.48 -19.53 -5.45
C PRO A 167 4.78 -18.04 -5.62
N SER A 168 3.80 -17.28 -6.07
CA SER A 168 3.90 -15.84 -6.35
C SER A 168 2.54 -15.17 -6.33
N TYR A 169 2.53 -13.85 -6.11
CA TYR A 169 1.30 -13.08 -6.15
C TYR A 169 1.50 -11.71 -6.79
N THR A 170 0.40 -11.18 -7.30
CA THR A 170 0.26 -9.76 -7.65
C THR A 170 -0.85 -9.16 -6.81
N MET A 171 -0.58 -8.00 -6.21
CA MET A 171 -1.52 -7.26 -5.40
C MET A 171 -1.68 -5.85 -5.98
N LYS A 172 -2.90 -5.42 -6.15
CA LYS A 172 -3.25 -4.07 -6.59
C LYS A 172 -4.07 -3.42 -5.49
N ILE A 173 -3.64 -2.25 -5.02
CA ILE A 173 -4.31 -1.49 -3.98
C ILE A 173 -4.74 -0.14 -4.56
N GLU A 174 -6.04 0.12 -4.58
CA GLU A 174 -6.62 1.41 -4.94
C GLU A 174 -7.11 2.12 -3.68
N ALA A 175 -6.66 3.35 -3.48
CA ALA A 175 -7.04 4.18 -2.36
C ALA A 175 -6.99 5.66 -2.78
N ILE A 176 -7.58 6.54 -1.96
CA ILE A 176 -7.48 7.98 -2.20
C ILE A 176 -6.02 8.43 -2.31
N SER A 177 -5.74 9.41 -3.16
CA SER A 177 -4.38 9.82 -3.51
C SER A 177 -3.52 10.22 -2.30
N ARG A 178 -4.15 10.75 -1.24
CA ARG A 178 -3.52 11.07 0.05
C ARG A 178 -2.85 9.88 0.71
N ASP A 179 -3.40 8.67 0.54
CA ASP A 179 -2.91 7.45 1.20
C ASP A 179 -1.89 6.68 0.35
N VAL A 180 -1.66 7.12 -0.89
CA VAL A 180 -0.78 6.46 -1.86
C VAL A 180 0.53 7.23 -1.98
N GLN A 181 1.07 7.69 -0.85
CA GLN A 181 2.35 8.43 -0.81
C GLN A 181 3.55 7.49 -0.85
N ALA A 182 4.64 7.90 -1.49
CA ALA A 182 5.82 7.06 -1.70
C ALA A 182 6.40 6.45 -0.40
N ALA A 183 6.49 7.24 0.69
CA ALA A 183 6.96 6.76 1.99
C ALA A 183 6.01 5.74 2.62
N MET A 184 4.70 6.00 2.56
CA MET A 184 3.65 5.09 3.05
C MET A 184 3.65 3.78 2.26
N ASN A 185 3.72 3.87 0.92
CA ASN A 185 3.79 2.73 0.02
C ASN A 185 5.00 1.86 0.34
N LYS A 186 6.18 2.44 0.53
CA LYS A 186 7.40 1.68 0.90
C LYS A 186 7.20 0.88 2.20
N ARG A 187 6.61 1.51 3.22
CA ARG A 187 6.30 0.84 4.50
C ARG A 187 5.23 -0.25 4.31
N ASN A 188 4.18 0.03 3.54
CA ASN A 188 3.10 -0.90 3.27
C ASN A 188 3.58 -2.12 2.48
N ILE A 189 4.46 -1.95 1.49
CA ILE A 189 5.06 -3.07 0.73
C ILE A 189 5.74 -4.05 1.69
N ALA A 190 6.64 -3.55 2.55
CA ALA A 190 7.37 -4.41 3.46
C ALA A 190 6.44 -5.21 4.38
N LEU A 191 5.42 -4.54 4.94
CA LEU A 191 4.47 -5.13 5.87
C LEU A 191 3.54 -6.15 5.17
N LEU A 192 3.00 -5.80 4.01
CA LEU A 192 2.16 -6.69 3.20
C LEU A 192 2.95 -7.92 2.75
N GLN A 193 4.21 -7.76 2.34
CA GLN A 193 5.04 -8.89 1.94
C GLN A 193 5.36 -9.82 3.11
N ILE A 194 5.56 -9.29 4.32
CA ILE A 194 5.70 -10.11 5.54
C ILE A 194 4.40 -10.90 5.80
N HIS A 195 3.24 -10.23 5.71
CA HIS A 195 1.96 -10.89 5.91
C HIS A 195 1.72 -12.01 4.88
N MET A 196 2.04 -11.77 3.60
CA MET A 196 1.91 -12.79 2.54
C MET A 196 2.87 -13.96 2.73
N LYS A 197 4.07 -13.72 3.27
CA LYS A 197 4.99 -14.79 3.67
C LYS A 197 4.44 -15.61 4.83
N GLN A 198 3.76 -14.99 5.78
CA GLN A 198 3.15 -15.70 6.91
C GLN A 198 1.91 -16.50 6.50
N ALA A 199 1.04 -15.91 5.69
CA ALA A 199 -0.24 -16.50 5.32
C ALA A 199 -0.11 -17.59 4.24
N LEU A 200 0.75 -17.38 3.23
CA LEU A 200 0.83 -18.24 2.02
C LEU A 200 2.22 -18.80 1.75
N ASP A 201 3.18 -18.59 2.66
CA ASP A 201 4.60 -18.96 2.51
C ASP A 201 5.34 -18.32 1.31
N ILE A 202 4.74 -17.31 0.66
CA ILE A 202 5.32 -16.66 -0.52
C ILE A 202 6.40 -15.65 -0.09
N PRO A 203 7.67 -15.80 -0.49
CA PRO A 203 8.73 -14.86 -0.12
C PRO A 203 8.52 -13.48 -0.77
N SER A 204 9.01 -12.41 -0.13
CA SER A 204 8.85 -11.02 -0.61
C SER A 204 9.36 -10.80 -2.04
N SER A 205 10.39 -11.53 -2.47
CA SER A 205 10.95 -11.47 -3.82
C SER A 205 10.00 -11.98 -4.92
N ARG A 206 8.93 -12.70 -4.54
CA ARG A 206 7.91 -13.30 -5.42
C ARG A 206 6.57 -12.55 -5.37
N GLY A 207 6.51 -11.42 -4.66
CA GLY A 207 5.33 -10.58 -4.55
C GLY A 207 5.50 -9.26 -5.29
N TYR A 208 4.53 -8.91 -6.13
CA TYR A 208 4.45 -7.60 -6.77
C TYR A 208 3.25 -6.82 -6.24
N VAL A 209 3.51 -5.63 -5.68
CA VAL A 209 2.47 -4.75 -5.14
C VAL A 209 2.42 -3.46 -5.95
N ARG A 210 1.24 -3.12 -6.45
CA ARG A 210 0.98 -1.89 -7.21
C ARG A 210 -0.04 -1.04 -6.48
N PHE A 211 0.30 0.22 -6.23
CA PHE A 211 -0.63 1.20 -5.69
C PHE A 211 -1.22 2.05 -6.80
N VAL A 212 -2.51 2.34 -6.71
CA VAL A 212 -3.26 3.16 -7.66
C VAL A 212 -3.88 4.31 -6.89
N PRO A 213 -3.38 5.55 -7.06
CA PRO A 213 -4.02 6.71 -6.47
C PRO A 213 -5.36 6.97 -7.17
N VAL A 214 -6.40 7.15 -6.38
CA VAL A 214 -7.74 7.55 -6.83
C VAL A 214 -7.97 8.99 -6.37
N ALA A 215 -8.42 9.85 -7.27
CA ALA A 215 -8.78 11.22 -6.91
C ALA A 215 -10.06 11.22 -6.05
N GLU A 216 -10.24 12.18 -5.15
CA GLU A 216 -11.40 12.20 -4.23
C GLU A 216 -12.73 12.34 -4.99
N GLU A 217 -12.72 12.99 -6.16
CA GLU A 217 -13.84 13.12 -7.08
C GLU A 217 -14.16 11.83 -7.85
N CYS A 218 -13.23 10.88 -7.91
CA CYS A 218 -13.38 9.60 -8.59
C CYS A 218 -13.69 8.44 -7.65
N ALA A 219 -13.64 8.67 -6.33
CA ALA A 219 -13.97 7.66 -5.32
C ALA A 219 -15.42 7.84 -4.86
N GLY A 220 -16.29 6.89 -5.18
CA GLY A 220 -17.73 6.95 -4.86
C GLY A 220 -18.15 5.94 -3.80
N ARG A 221 -19.00 6.37 -2.85
CA ARG A 221 -19.65 5.51 -1.85
C ARG A 221 -20.99 6.13 -1.42
N LYS A 222 -21.97 5.29 -1.06
CA LYS A 222 -23.28 5.74 -0.51
C LYS A 222 -24.01 6.77 -1.41
N GLY A 223 -23.75 6.75 -2.72
CA GLY A 223 -24.37 7.67 -3.69
C GLY A 223 -23.69 9.04 -3.82
N ASN A 224 -22.54 9.28 -3.19
CA ASN A 224 -21.76 10.51 -3.33
C ASN A 224 -20.27 10.20 -3.59
N THR A 225 -19.50 11.21 -3.98
CA THR A 225 -18.04 11.12 -4.07
C THR A 225 -17.41 11.54 -2.75
N VAL A 226 -16.19 11.06 -2.46
CA VAL A 226 -15.44 11.51 -1.27
C VAL A 226 -15.27 13.02 -1.29
N ALA A 227 -14.94 13.60 -2.45
CA ALA A 227 -14.85 15.06 -2.61
C ALA A 227 -16.18 15.76 -2.30
N GLY A 228 -17.30 15.19 -2.75
CA GLY A 228 -18.64 15.73 -2.48
C GLY A 228 -19.02 15.68 -1.00
N GLU A 229 -18.73 14.56 -0.31
CA GLU A 229 -18.97 14.43 1.13
C GLU A 229 -18.10 15.42 1.93
N VAL A 230 -16.82 15.54 1.57
CA VAL A 230 -15.90 16.50 2.19
C VAL A 230 -16.38 17.93 1.99
N ALA A 231 -16.77 18.32 0.78
CA ALA A 231 -17.28 19.67 0.51
C ALA A 231 -18.52 20.01 1.36
N VAL A 232 -19.48 19.09 1.47
CA VAL A 232 -20.68 19.26 2.31
C VAL A 232 -20.30 19.41 3.79
N ALA A 233 -19.37 18.60 4.29
CA ALA A 233 -18.92 18.69 5.67
C ALA A 233 -18.15 19.99 5.96
N MET A 234 -17.36 20.48 5.00
CA MET A 234 -16.67 21.76 5.10
C MET A 234 -17.65 22.95 5.13
N GLU A 235 -18.69 22.94 4.30
CA GLU A 235 -19.73 23.97 4.30
C GLU A 235 -20.50 24.00 5.63
N GLN A 236 -20.86 22.83 6.17
CA GLN A 236 -21.55 22.71 7.46
C GLN A 236 -20.68 23.15 8.65
N ALA A 237 -19.36 23.02 8.54
CA ALA A 237 -18.42 23.43 9.59
C ALA A 237 -18.06 24.92 9.54
N GLN A 238 -18.42 25.66 8.48
CA GLN A 238 -18.23 27.11 8.46
C GLN A 238 -19.17 27.78 9.48
N PRO A 239 -18.64 28.54 10.46
CA PRO A 239 -19.48 29.26 11.40
C PRO A 239 -20.32 30.31 10.65
N VAL A 240 -21.57 30.48 11.10
CA VAL A 240 -22.50 31.54 10.71
C VAL A 240 -21.99 32.91 11.20
N THR A 241 -20.80 33.33 10.81
CA THR A 241 -20.20 34.62 11.20
C THR A 241 -20.40 35.73 10.17
N GLU A 242 -20.86 35.41 8.95
CA GLU A 242 -21.09 36.45 7.92
C GLU A 242 -22.56 36.88 7.77
N ARG A 243 -23.51 36.26 8.48
CA ARG A 243 -24.94 36.64 8.43
C ARG A 243 -25.42 37.54 9.57
N ARG A 244 -24.53 38.06 10.42
CA ARG A 244 -24.87 39.18 11.32
C ARG A 244 -24.34 40.47 10.71
N GLY A 245 -25.26 41.16 10.04
CA GLY A 245 -25.00 42.38 9.30
C GLY A 245 -24.15 43.37 10.06
N SER A 246 -23.33 44.05 9.26
CA SER A 246 -22.74 45.34 9.53
C SER A 246 -23.80 46.31 10.10
N ILE A 247 -24.03 46.27 11.42
CA ILE A 247 -24.63 47.40 12.13
C ILE A 247 -23.50 48.41 12.27
N ARG A 248 -23.34 49.25 11.23
CA ARG A 248 -22.50 50.44 11.31
C ARG A 248 -23.02 51.28 12.49
N ALA A 249 -22.20 51.40 13.54
CA ALA A 249 -22.47 52.31 14.63
C ALA A 249 -22.65 53.73 14.07
N PRO A 250 -23.69 54.48 14.49
CA PRO A 250 -23.90 55.84 14.00
C PRO A 250 -22.74 56.72 14.46
N ARG A 251 -22.02 57.30 13.50
CA ARG A 251 -20.94 58.26 13.74
C ARG A 251 -21.56 59.52 14.36
N ARG A 252 -21.29 59.76 15.64
CA ARG A 252 -21.62 61.02 16.33
C ARG A 252 -20.98 62.18 15.56
N ARG A 253 -21.82 62.99 14.90
CA ARG A 253 -21.44 64.25 14.26
C ARG A 253 -21.40 65.31 15.35
N SER A 254 -20.21 65.65 15.84
CA SER A 254 -20.03 66.83 16.72
C SER A 254 -20.20 68.09 15.86
N SER A 255 -21.33 68.76 16.04
CA SER A 255 -21.58 70.10 15.50
C SER A 255 -20.70 71.10 16.23
N LYS A 256 -19.74 71.69 15.51
CA LYS A 256 -18.98 72.86 15.93
C LYS A 256 -19.90 74.07 15.86
N VAL A 257 -20.53 74.43 16.99
CA VAL A 257 -21.27 75.69 17.12
C VAL A 257 -20.25 76.81 17.26
N GLY A 258 -20.20 77.67 16.25
CA GLY A 258 -19.50 78.94 16.33
C GLY A 258 -20.24 79.89 17.26
N PHE A 259 -19.50 80.56 18.13
CA PHE A 259 -19.89 81.84 18.69
C PHE A 259 -18.77 82.82 18.41
N GLY A 260 -19.10 83.85 17.63
CA GLY A 260 -18.27 85.02 17.46
C GLY A 260 -18.91 86.24 18.14
N LYS A 261 -18.02 87.19 18.42
CA LYS A 261 -18.17 88.65 18.56
C LYS A 261 -18.40 89.26 19.95
N GLY A 262 -17.67 90.36 20.15
CA GLY A 262 -17.82 91.45 21.13
C GLY A 262 -16.44 91.92 21.61
N LEU A 263 -15.80 92.95 21.02
CA LEU A 263 -15.90 94.40 21.39
C LEU A 263 -15.53 94.64 22.86
N GLU A 264 -14.58 95.48 23.28
CA GLU A 264 -13.86 96.65 22.76
C GLU A 264 -12.40 96.63 23.26
#